data_AF-A0A0Q4DBZ5-F1
#
_entry.id   AF-A0A0Q4DBZ5-F1
#
_cell.length_a   1.000
_cell.length_b   1.000
_cell.length_c   1.000
_cell.angle_alpha   90.00
_cell.angle_beta   90.00
_cell.angle_gamma   90.00
#
_symmetry.space_group_name_H-M   'P 1'
#
loop_
_entity.id
_entity.type
_entity.pdbx_description
1 polymer ?
#
loop_
_entity_poly.entity_id
_entity_poly.type
_entity_poly.pdbx_seq_one_letter_code
_entity_poly.pdbx_strand_id
1 'polypeptide(L)'
;MTAAATGTEFAGAANMTIRIVALAATAFACLSSVAYADTREPVSVHVSYAGLDLSKVEDRRILNARIDRASLKACRSSAFGLRRIADENRCRAEMHSDGQVRVAQLQPVTVASTK
;
A
#
# COMPACT_ATOMS: atom_id res chain seq x y z
N MET A 1 16.40 5.21 23.19
CA MET A 1 17.30 4.62 24.21
C MET A 1 18.02 3.46 23.57
N THR A 2 19.34 3.47 23.73
CA THR A 2 20.39 2.67 23.11
C THR A 2 20.52 1.27 23.76
N ALA A 3 21.34 0.44 23.11
CA ALA A 3 21.99 -0.80 23.59
C ALA A 3 21.18 -2.09 23.46
N ALA A 4 21.75 -3.26 23.15
CA ALA A 4 23.07 -3.64 22.65
C ALA A 4 22.96 -5.12 22.26
N ALA A 5 23.77 -5.56 21.31
CA ALA A 5 23.97 -6.96 21.01
C ALA A 5 24.66 -7.68 22.18
N THR A 6 24.20 -8.90 22.50
CA THR A 6 25.02 -9.91 23.18
C THR A 6 24.86 -11.22 22.42
N GLY A 7 25.92 -11.59 21.70
CA GLY A 7 26.12 -12.95 21.23
C GLY A 7 26.68 -13.81 22.36
N THR A 8 26.29 -15.09 22.34
CA THR A 8 26.89 -16.25 23.01
C THR A 8 26.24 -17.47 22.36
N GLU A 9 26.90 -18.56 21.98
CA GLU A 9 28.30 -18.93 21.91
C GLU A 9 28.35 -20.23 21.10
N PHE A 10 29.49 -20.50 20.46
CA PHE A 10 29.79 -21.76 19.78
C PHE A 10 29.86 -22.91 20.79
N ALA A 11 29.20 -24.03 20.50
CA ALA A 11 29.64 -25.35 20.98
C ALA A 11 29.44 -26.37 19.87
N GLY A 12 30.56 -26.76 19.26
CA GLY A 12 30.63 -27.86 18.32
C GLY A 12 30.62 -29.23 19.00
N ALA A 13 30.41 -30.24 18.15
CA ALA A 13 30.60 -31.67 18.34
C ALA A 13 29.52 -32.43 19.15
N ALA A 14 28.70 -33.23 18.47
CA ALA A 14 28.96 -34.66 18.30
C ALA A 14 27.82 -35.39 17.57
N ASN A 15 28.24 -36.42 16.85
CA ASN A 15 27.49 -37.40 16.08
C ASN A 15 26.11 -37.86 16.60
N MET A 16 25.19 -37.96 15.63
CA MET A 16 24.33 -39.12 15.37
C MET A 16 23.52 -39.70 16.54
N THR A 17 22.26 -39.27 16.65
CA THR A 17 21.10 -40.17 16.73
C THR A 17 19.83 -39.35 16.58
N ILE A 18 19.15 -39.53 15.43
CA ILE A 18 17.84 -38.93 15.16
C ILE A 18 16.86 -39.51 16.18
N ARG A 19 16.51 -38.71 17.19
CA ARG A 19 15.40 -38.96 18.11
C ARG A 19 14.30 -37.99 17.73
N ILE A 20 13.31 -38.54 17.02
CA ILE A 20 12.05 -37.86 16.70
C ILE A 20 11.39 -37.48 18.04
N VAL A 21 11.33 -36.18 18.32
CA VAL A 21 10.59 -35.65 19.48
C VAL A 21 9.73 -34.48 19.04
N ALA A 22 8.43 -34.79 19.05
CA ALA A 22 7.30 -33.95 19.38
C ALA A 22 7.03 -32.68 18.56
N LEU A 23 5.89 -32.75 17.85
CA LEU A 23 4.98 -31.64 17.58
C LEU A 23 4.92 -30.65 18.76
N ALA A 24 5.19 -29.38 18.49
CA ALA A 24 4.77 -28.29 19.35
C ALA A 24 4.30 -27.09 18.52
N ALA A 25 3.01 -26.81 18.68
CA ALA A 25 2.31 -25.54 18.46
C ALA A 25 2.29 -24.99 17.03
N THR A 26 1.29 -25.46 16.30
CA THR A 26 0.51 -24.64 15.36
C THR A 26 0.20 -23.24 15.93
N ALA A 27 0.14 -22.28 15.00
CA ALA A 27 -0.53 -20.99 15.11
C ALA A 27 0.25 -19.89 15.85
N PHE A 28 1.33 -19.41 15.23
CA PHE A 28 1.44 -17.96 15.14
C PHE A 28 0.28 -17.50 14.28
N ALA A 29 -0.76 -17.05 14.98
CA ALA A 29 -1.98 -16.50 14.44
C ALA A 29 -1.64 -15.67 13.19
N CYS A 30 -2.21 -16.06 12.06
CA CYS A 30 -2.57 -15.09 11.06
C CYS A 30 -3.44 -14.07 11.78
N LEU A 31 -2.82 -13.05 12.37
CA LEU A 31 -3.42 -11.74 12.57
C LEU A 31 -3.61 -11.20 11.15
N SER A 32 -4.46 -11.87 10.36
CA SER A 32 -5.18 -11.22 9.29
C SER A 32 -5.88 -10.09 10.01
N SER A 33 -5.27 -8.91 9.95
CA SER A 33 -5.91 -7.66 10.26
C SER A 33 -7.33 -7.83 9.76
N VAL A 34 -8.29 -7.90 10.69
CA VAL A 34 -9.68 -7.74 10.33
C VAL A 34 -9.71 -6.34 9.77
N ALA A 35 -9.46 -6.24 8.46
CA ALA A 35 -9.88 -5.11 7.67
C ALA A 35 -11.37 -5.19 7.81
N TYR A 36 -11.89 -4.51 8.84
CA TYR A 36 -13.29 -4.14 8.88
C TYR A 36 -13.51 -3.49 7.52
N ALA A 37 -14.13 -4.25 6.63
CA ALA A 37 -14.72 -3.75 5.42
C ALA A 37 -15.90 -2.92 5.92
N ASP A 38 -15.56 -1.73 6.42
CA ASP A 38 -16.47 -0.62 6.54
C ASP A 38 -17.09 -0.52 5.16
N THR A 39 -18.38 -0.87 5.04
CA THR A 39 -19.12 -0.90 3.78
C THR A 39 -19.27 0.54 3.33
N ARG A 40 -18.19 1.09 2.78
CA ARG A 40 -18.11 2.44 2.27
C ARG A 40 -18.56 2.42 0.83
N GLU A 41 -19.41 3.39 0.52
CA GLU A 41 -19.78 3.66 -0.86
C GLU A 41 -18.50 3.94 -1.66
N PRO A 42 -18.26 3.20 -2.76
CA PRO A 42 -17.08 3.41 -3.57
C PRO A 42 -17.12 4.82 -4.18
N VAL A 43 -16.08 5.60 -3.95
CA VAL A 43 -15.96 6.96 -4.50
C VAL A 43 -15.16 6.91 -5.79
N SER A 44 -15.75 7.39 -6.89
CA SER A 44 -15.09 7.50 -8.19
C SER A 44 -15.14 8.93 -8.71
N VAL A 45 -14.04 9.40 -9.30
CA VAL A 45 -14.01 10.68 -10.03
C VAL A 45 -13.30 10.52 -11.36
N HIS A 46 -13.75 11.31 -12.33
CA HIS A 46 -13.10 11.42 -13.62
C HIS A 46 -12.20 12.66 -13.66
N VAL A 47 -10.93 12.46 -14.01
CA VAL A 47 -9.94 13.54 -14.16
C VAL A 47 -9.47 13.56 -15.61
N SER A 48 -9.70 14.68 -16.29
CA SER A 48 -9.26 14.85 -17.67
C SER A 48 -7.76 15.14 -17.74
N TYR A 49 -7.06 14.38 -18.58
CA TYR A 49 -5.68 14.61 -18.99
C TYR A 49 -5.58 15.33 -20.34
N ALA A 50 -6.70 15.83 -20.90
CA ALA A 50 -6.69 16.52 -22.18
C ALA A 50 -5.74 17.73 -22.16
N GLY A 51 -4.96 17.86 -23.24
CA GLY A 51 -3.95 18.90 -23.40
C GLY A 51 -2.68 18.68 -22.60
N LEU A 52 -2.48 17.52 -21.96
CA LEU A 52 -1.25 17.16 -21.26
C LEU A 52 -0.47 16.11 -22.05
N ASP A 53 0.83 16.34 -22.23
CA ASP A 53 1.76 15.34 -22.73
C ASP A 53 2.40 14.61 -21.56
N LEU A 54 1.89 13.42 -21.23
CA LEU A 54 2.35 12.68 -20.05
C LEU A 54 3.82 12.23 -20.17
N SER A 55 4.45 12.30 -21.35
CA SER A 55 5.90 12.06 -21.48
C SER A 55 6.74 13.14 -20.77
N LYS A 56 6.19 14.34 -20.57
CA LYS A 56 6.85 15.47 -19.90
C LYS A 56 6.61 15.46 -18.39
N VAL A 57 7.66 15.76 -17.62
CA VAL A 57 7.59 15.80 -16.15
C VAL A 57 6.61 16.87 -15.68
N GLU A 58 6.64 18.04 -16.31
CA GLU A 58 5.80 19.20 -16.00
C GLU A 58 4.32 18.87 -16.15
N ASP A 59 3.95 18.24 -17.26
CA ASP A 59 2.55 17.87 -17.55
C ASP A 59 2.05 16.75 -16.62
N ARG A 60 2.93 15.80 -16.24
CA ARG A 60 2.60 14.82 -15.18
C ARG A 60 2.35 15.49 -13.83
N ARG A 61 3.12 16.52 -13.47
CA ARG A 61 2.89 17.30 -12.24
C ARG A 61 1.55 18.02 -12.30
N ILE A 62 1.18 18.57 -13.45
CA ILE A 62 -0.14 19.20 -13.65
C ILE A 62 -1.26 18.17 -13.48
N LEU A 63 -1.12 16.97 -14.06
CA LEU A 63 -2.09 15.90 -13.89
C LEU A 63 -2.21 15.49 -12.42
N ASN A 64 -1.10 15.27 -11.72
CA ASN A 64 -1.11 14.96 -10.28
C ASN A 64 -1.85 16.06 -9.49
N ALA A 65 -1.55 17.34 -9.72
CA ALA A 65 -2.26 18.42 -9.05
C ALA A 65 -3.78 18.45 -9.35
N ARG A 66 -4.21 17.98 -10.53
CA ARG A 66 -5.65 17.80 -10.84
C ARG A 66 -6.25 16.65 -10.05
N ILE A 67 -5.53 15.52 -9.94
CA ILE A 67 -5.93 14.36 -9.14
C ILE A 67 -6.07 14.75 -7.66
N ASP A 68 -5.12 15.51 -7.11
CA ASP A 68 -5.14 15.97 -5.71
C ASP A 68 -6.38 16.81 -5.42
N ARG A 69 -6.71 17.76 -6.32
CA ARG A 69 -7.91 18.59 -6.17
C ARG A 69 -9.19 17.76 -6.29
N ALA A 70 -9.21 16.79 -7.19
CA ALA A 70 -10.36 15.90 -7.35
C ALA A 70 -10.56 15.02 -6.11
N SER A 71 -9.48 14.44 -5.56
CA SER A 71 -9.52 13.60 -4.37
C SER A 71 -9.97 14.38 -3.13
N LEU A 72 -9.51 15.63 -2.96
CA LEU A 72 -9.98 16.51 -1.89
C LEU A 72 -11.49 16.74 -1.93
N LYS A 73 -12.05 16.92 -3.13
CA LYS A 73 -13.50 17.12 -3.29
C LYS A 73 -14.29 15.83 -3.09
N ALA A 74 -13.78 14.72 -3.62
CA ALA A 74 -14.45 13.42 -3.61
C ALA A 74 -14.47 12.77 -2.23
N CYS A 75 -13.35 12.86 -1.51
CA CYS A 75 -13.18 12.23 -0.20
C CYS A 75 -13.76 13.03 0.96
N ARG A 76 -14.55 14.08 0.69
CA ARG A 76 -15.15 14.90 1.75
C ARG A 76 -16.18 14.07 2.50
N SER A 77 -15.98 13.86 3.79
CA SER A 77 -16.88 13.07 4.64
C SER A 77 -17.89 13.97 5.36
N SER A 78 -19.12 13.48 5.51
CA SER A 78 -20.15 14.09 6.35
C SER A 78 -20.01 13.74 7.83
N ALA A 79 -19.11 12.82 8.18
CA ALA A 79 -18.82 12.45 9.56
C ALA A 79 -18.16 13.61 10.33
N PHE A 80 -18.16 13.54 11.66
CA PHE A 80 -17.59 14.58 12.54
C PHE A 80 -16.40 14.06 13.37
N GLY A 81 -15.61 14.99 13.92
CA GLY A 81 -14.50 14.69 14.83
C GLY A 81 -13.29 14.03 14.16
N LEU A 82 -12.43 13.40 14.97
CA LEU A 82 -11.17 12.79 14.50
C LEU A 82 -11.37 11.61 13.54
N ARG A 83 -12.50 10.90 13.68
CA ARG A 83 -12.90 9.82 12.77
C ARG A 83 -13.01 10.32 11.33
N ARG A 84 -13.64 11.49 11.14
CA ARG A 84 -13.72 12.17 9.84
C ARG A 84 -12.32 12.35 9.24
N ILE A 85 -11.38 12.91 9.99
CA ILE A 85 -10.04 13.22 9.49
C ILE A 85 -9.32 11.93 9.04
N ALA A 86 -9.37 10.87 9.86
CA ALA A 86 -8.78 9.58 9.52
C ALA A 86 -9.40 8.99 8.24
N ASP A 87 -10.72 9.11 8.10
CA ASP A 87 -11.46 8.58 6.96
C ASP A 87 -11.18 9.35 5.66
N GLU A 88 -11.17 10.68 5.71
CA GLU A 88 -10.83 11.52 4.56
C GLU A 88 -9.37 11.28 4.13
N ASN A 89 -8.44 11.16 5.09
CA ASN A 89 -7.02 10.89 4.81
C ASN A 89 -6.83 9.52 4.14
N ARG A 90 -7.50 8.49 4.68
CA ARG A 90 -7.46 7.14 4.10
C ARG A 90 -8.04 7.11 2.69
N CYS A 91 -9.20 7.73 2.48
CA CYS A 91 -9.80 7.84 1.15
C CYS A 91 -8.86 8.50 0.14
N ARG A 92 -8.20 9.61 0.52
CA ARG A 92 -7.25 10.27 -0.38
C ARG A 92 -6.06 9.38 -0.70
N ALA A 93 -5.50 8.66 0.29
CA ALA A 93 -4.40 7.73 0.06
C ALA A 93 -4.79 6.61 -0.92
N GLU A 94 -5.98 6.03 -0.76
CA GLU A 94 -6.52 5.00 -1.63
C GLU A 94 -6.76 5.53 -3.06
N MET A 95 -7.39 6.70 -3.21
CA MET A 95 -7.59 7.34 -4.52
C MET A 95 -6.27 7.69 -5.22
N HIS A 96 -5.26 8.13 -4.48
CA HIS A 96 -3.95 8.40 -5.04
C HIS A 96 -3.30 7.12 -5.55
N SER A 97 -3.35 6.04 -4.78
CA SER A 97 -2.81 4.75 -5.19
C SER A 97 -3.48 4.23 -6.46
N ASP A 98 -4.82 4.26 -6.53
CA ASP A 98 -5.57 3.88 -7.73
C ASP A 98 -5.24 4.80 -8.92
N GLY A 99 -5.16 6.11 -8.67
CA GLY A 99 -4.78 7.10 -9.68
C GLY A 99 -3.41 6.83 -10.29
N GLN A 100 -2.40 6.48 -9.48
CA GLN A 100 -1.06 6.13 -9.97
C GLN A 100 -1.09 4.88 -10.86
N VAL A 101 -1.86 3.85 -10.48
CA VAL A 101 -2.05 2.65 -11.30
C VAL A 101 -2.68 3.01 -12.65
N ARG A 102 -3.73 3.83 -12.66
CA ARG A 102 -4.38 4.26 -13.91
C ARG A 102 -3.47 5.13 -14.78
N VAL A 103 -2.72 6.05 -14.19
CA VAL A 103 -1.74 6.87 -14.92
C VAL A 103 -0.66 6.00 -15.54
N ALA A 104 -0.19 4.97 -14.83
CA ALA A 104 0.77 4.01 -15.38
C ALA A 104 0.18 3.23 -16.58
N GLN A 105 -1.12 2.93 -16.60
CA GLN A 105 -1.78 2.28 -17.74
C GLN A 105 -1.92 3.21 -18.96
N LEU A 106 -1.97 4.53 -18.78
CA LEU A 106 -2.01 5.50 -19.88
C LEU A 106 -0.68 5.59 -20.63
N GLN A 107 0.43 5.20 -19.98
CA GLN A 107 1.73 5.03 -20.61
C GLN A 107 2.03 3.54 -20.71
N PRO A 108 1.58 2.86 -21.78
CA PRO A 108 1.94 1.46 -21.94
C PRO A 108 3.47 1.35 -21.96
N VAL A 109 4.03 0.87 -20.85
CA VAL A 109 5.43 0.47 -20.77
C VAL A 109 5.56 -0.63 -21.80
N THR A 110 6.32 -0.38 -22.87
CA THR A 110 6.61 -1.40 -23.87
C THR A 110 7.49 -2.44 -23.20
N VAL A 111 6.89 -3.38 -22.48
CA VAL A 111 7.59 -4.57 -22.03
C VAL A 111 7.92 -5.34 -23.30
N ALA A 112 9.17 -5.18 -23.76
CA ALA A 112 9.73 -5.99 -24.80
C ALA A 112 9.65 -7.45 -24.34
N SER A 113 8.62 -8.15 -24.80
CA SER A 113 8.47 -9.59 -24.65
C SER A 113 9.62 -10.22 -25.44
N THR A 114 10.66 -10.64 -24.73
CA THR A 114 11.76 -11.40 -25.30
C THR A 114 11.27 -12.83 -25.48
N LYS A 115 11.37 -13.31 -26.73
CA LYS A 115 10.93 -14.63 -27.18
C LYS A 115 11.99 -15.69 -26.88
#